data_AF-A0A1F2RX98-F1
#
_entry.id   AF-A0A1F2RX98-F1
#
_cell.length_a   1.000
_cell.length_b   1.000
_cell.length_c   1.000
_cell.angle_alpha   90.00
_cell.angle_beta   90.00
_cell.angle_gamma   90.00
#
_symmetry.space_group_name_H-M   'P 1'
#
loop_
_entity.id
_entity.type
_entity.pdbx_description
1 polymer ?
#
loop_
_entity_poly.entity_id
_entity_poly.type
_entity_poly.pdbx_seq_one_letter_code
_entity_poly.pdbx_strand_id
1 'polypeptide(L)'
;MRTAGWIVALLAWTAAAAAGQQPGSTKLPLAVTDKDAVEEWSRTLWDGPLNPKLPSDTAFLLSLTEQELLGRFRFKQRCALCHAAQTNLSTATWGPLLTERNVNGREAFVRERMLEGSARMPAFKYALDAATVDAIVAYLKRVERLP
;
A
#
# COMPACT_ATOMS: atom_id res chain seq x y z
N MET A 1 -35.26 11.50 -63.10
CA MET A 1 -35.61 10.81 -61.85
C MET A 1 -34.38 10.02 -61.43
N ARG A 2 -33.60 10.51 -60.44
CA ARG A 2 -32.35 9.88 -59.97
C ARG A 2 -32.62 9.30 -58.59
N THR A 3 -32.62 7.98 -58.47
CA THR A 3 -32.73 7.29 -57.18
C THR A 3 -31.35 7.28 -56.52
N ALA A 4 -31.28 7.85 -55.31
CA ALA A 4 -30.09 7.87 -54.47
C ALA A 4 -29.95 6.52 -53.76
N GLY A 5 -28.90 5.77 -54.09
CA GLY A 5 -28.51 4.57 -53.37
C GLY A 5 -27.77 4.93 -52.08
N TRP A 6 -28.31 4.50 -50.94
CA TRP A 6 -27.64 4.61 -49.64
C TRP A 6 -26.73 3.40 -49.46
N ILE A 7 -25.42 3.62 -49.49
CA ILE A 7 -24.44 2.60 -49.10
C ILE A 7 -24.29 2.68 -47.58
N VAL A 8 -24.87 1.72 -46.87
CA VAL A 8 -24.57 1.48 -45.46
C VAL A 8 -23.23 0.77 -45.39
N ALA A 9 -22.17 1.51 -45.07
CA ALA A 9 -20.87 0.94 -44.77
C ALA A 9 -20.93 0.27 -43.39
N LEU A 10 -21.12 -1.05 -43.36
CA LEU A 10 -20.92 -1.87 -42.16
C LEU A 10 -19.43 -1.91 -41.85
N LEU A 11 -18.97 -1.09 -40.90
CA LEU A 11 -17.66 -1.23 -40.29
C LEU A 11 -17.66 -2.51 -39.45
N ALA A 12 -17.22 -3.62 -40.05
CA ALA A 12 -16.93 -4.86 -39.35
C ALA A 12 -15.76 -4.61 -38.39
N TRP A 13 -16.06 -4.47 -37.10
CA TRP A 13 -15.05 -4.47 -36.05
C TRP A 13 -14.49 -5.89 -35.95
N THR A 14 -13.35 -6.14 -36.58
CA THR A 14 -12.58 -7.36 -36.35
C THR A 14 -11.96 -7.24 -34.96
N ALA A 15 -12.66 -7.79 -33.97
CA ALA A 15 -12.06 -8.05 -32.67
C ALA A 15 -10.99 -9.14 -32.86
N ALA A 16 -9.76 -8.73 -33.15
CA ALA A 16 -8.60 -9.58 -32.92
C ALA A 16 -8.53 -9.81 -31.41
N ALA A 17 -9.09 -10.93 -30.95
CA ALA A 17 -8.85 -11.43 -29.61
C ALA A 17 -7.37 -11.80 -29.52
N ALA A 18 -6.53 -10.82 -29.21
CA ALA A 18 -5.20 -11.08 -28.69
C ALA A 18 -5.42 -11.77 -27.35
N ALA A 19 -5.33 -13.10 -27.36
CA ALA A 19 -5.17 -13.92 -26.17
C ALA A 19 -3.80 -13.59 -25.55
N GLY A 20 -3.72 -12.41 -24.93
CA GLY A 20 -2.68 -12.10 -23.98
C GLY A 20 -2.97 -12.91 -22.73
N GLN A 21 -2.49 -14.15 -22.66
CA GLN A 21 -2.34 -14.83 -21.38
C GLN A 21 -1.51 -13.88 -20.50
N GLN A 22 -2.16 -13.27 -19.50
CA GLN A 22 -1.45 -12.64 -18.39
C GLN A 22 -0.55 -13.72 -17.79
N PRO A 23 0.80 -13.58 -17.84
CA PRO A 23 1.66 -14.52 -17.16
C PRO A 23 1.26 -14.56 -15.69
N GLY A 24 1.03 -15.77 -15.17
CA GLY A 24 0.55 -15.99 -13.82
C GLY A 24 1.32 -15.13 -12.84
N SER A 25 0.57 -14.42 -11.97
CA SER A 25 1.05 -13.48 -10.96
C SER A 25 2.23 -14.06 -10.18
N THR A 26 3.44 -13.86 -10.68
CA THR A 26 4.65 -13.91 -9.88
C THR A 26 4.55 -12.70 -8.96
N LYS A 27 4.76 -12.92 -7.67
CA LYS A 27 4.74 -11.89 -6.61
C LYS A 27 5.30 -10.59 -7.18
N LEU A 28 4.47 -9.56 -7.34
CA LEU A 28 4.98 -8.26 -7.79
C LEU A 28 6.10 -7.87 -6.81
N PRO A 29 7.30 -7.53 -7.30
CA PRO A 29 8.34 -7.04 -6.43
C PRO A 29 7.81 -5.78 -5.74
N LEU A 30 7.79 -5.78 -4.42
CA LEU A 30 7.43 -4.60 -3.64
C LEU A 30 8.54 -3.53 -3.69
N ALA A 31 9.69 -3.88 -4.28
CA ALA A 31 10.80 -2.97 -4.51
C ALA A 31 10.39 -1.89 -5.52
N VAL A 32 10.57 -0.63 -5.14
CA VAL A 32 10.48 0.51 -6.05
C VAL A 32 11.77 0.57 -6.85
N THR A 33 11.71 0.20 -8.13
CA THR A 33 12.89 0.05 -9.00
C THR A 33 13.34 1.35 -9.65
N ASP A 34 12.47 2.36 -9.74
CA ASP A 34 12.76 3.65 -10.38
C ASP A 34 12.43 4.78 -9.40
N LYS A 35 13.41 5.11 -8.54
CA LYS A 35 13.24 6.14 -7.51
C LYS A 35 13.20 7.55 -8.11
N ASP A 36 13.90 7.76 -9.21
CA ASP A 36 14.00 9.06 -9.89
C ASP A 36 12.68 9.43 -10.56
N ALA A 37 12.02 8.48 -11.24
CA ALA A 37 10.69 8.69 -11.79
C ALA A 37 9.65 8.99 -10.70
N VAL A 38 9.79 8.36 -9.53
CA VAL A 38 8.90 8.60 -8.38
C VAL A 38 9.12 10.00 -7.78
N GLU A 39 10.36 10.50 -7.74
CA GLU A 39 10.63 11.88 -7.36
C GLU A 39 10.06 12.88 -8.35
N GLU A 40 10.26 12.65 -9.65
CA GLU A 40 9.70 13.48 -10.72
C GLU A 40 8.18 13.57 -10.59
N TRP A 41 7.50 12.42 -10.49
CA TRP A 41 6.06 12.36 -10.36
C TRP A 41 5.53 13.01 -9.08
N SER A 42 6.31 12.96 -7.99
CA SER A 42 5.95 13.65 -6.75
C SER A 42 6.01 15.16 -6.87
N ARG A 43 6.92 15.70 -7.69
CA ARG A 43 7.01 17.14 -7.98
C ARG A 43 5.91 17.60 -8.92
N THR A 44 5.43 16.75 -9.84
CA THR A 44 4.37 17.15 -10.79
C THR A 44 2.97 17.16 -10.19
N LEU A 45 2.70 16.34 -9.17
CA LEU A 45 1.39 16.30 -8.52
C LEU A 45 1.14 17.42 -7.49
N TRP A 46 2.19 18.12 -7.04
CA TRP A 46 2.11 19.12 -5.98
C TRP A 46 2.95 20.35 -6.32
N ASP A 47 2.30 21.47 -6.61
CA ASP A 47 2.94 22.74 -7.01
C ASP A 47 3.52 23.55 -5.81
N GLY A 48 3.65 22.91 -4.65
CA GLY A 48 4.29 23.51 -3.47
C GLY A 48 5.70 22.95 -3.24
N PRO A 49 6.59 23.67 -2.53
CA PRO A 49 7.88 23.11 -2.16
C PRO A 49 7.68 21.81 -1.37
N LEU A 50 8.39 20.74 -1.74
CA LEU A 50 8.48 19.54 -0.90
C LEU A 50 8.91 20.01 0.48
N ASN A 51 8.03 19.92 1.48
CA ASN A 51 8.36 20.34 2.83
C ASN A 51 9.38 19.35 3.38
N PRO A 52 10.66 19.72 3.58
CA PRO A 52 11.68 18.79 4.02
C PRO A 52 11.45 18.29 5.46
N LYS A 53 10.55 18.92 6.22
CA LYS A 53 10.14 18.52 7.57
C LYS A 53 8.91 17.62 7.60
N LEU A 54 8.22 17.44 6.48
CA LEU A 54 7.16 16.45 6.32
C LEU A 54 7.69 15.40 5.35
N PRO A 55 7.99 14.16 5.79
CA PRO A 55 8.18 13.10 4.83
C PRO A 55 6.93 13.08 3.95
N SER A 56 7.07 13.39 2.66
CA SER A 56 6.02 13.01 1.72
C SER A 56 5.89 11.50 1.86
N ASP A 57 4.66 10.98 1.82
CA ASP A 57 4.44 9.54 1.91
C ASP A 57 5.40 8.82 0.95
N THR A 58 5.60 9.36 -0.25
CA THR A 58 6.59 8.90 -1.22
C THR A 58 8.02 8.80 -0.69
N ALA A 59 8.62 9.87 -0.17
CA ALA A 59 10.02 9.88 0.28
C ALA A 59 10.24 8.88 1.44
N PHE A 60 9.26 8.77 2.33
CA PHE A 60 9.28 7.76 3.39
C PHE A 60 9.32 6.34 2.80
N LEU A 61 8.49 6.04 1.80
CA LEU A 61 8.48 4.73 1.13
C LEU A 61 9.78 4.40 0.43
N LEU A 62 10.39 5.36 -0.24
CA LEU A 62 11.66 5.19 -0.92
C LEU A 62 12.82 4.91 0.03
N SER A 63 12.68 5.31 1.31
CA SER A 63 13.67 5.06 2.37
C SER A 63 13.55 3.68 3.01
N LEU A 64 12.44 2.97 2.80
CA LEU A 64 12.21 1.65 3.38
C LEU A 64 12.99 0.57 2.62
N THR A 65 13.53 -0.38 3.37
CA THR A 65 14.05 -1.65 2.84
C THR A 65 12.91 -2.51 2.28
N GLU A 66 13.23 -3.55 1.51
CA GLU A 66 12.21 -4.47 0.98
C GLU A 66 11.38 -5.14 2.10
N GLN A 67 12.01 -5.49 3.23
CA GLN A 67 11.33 -6.06 4.38
C GLN A 67 10.36 -5.04 5.01
N GLU A 68 10.78 -3.79 5.18
CA GLU A 68 9.92 -2.75 5.72
C GLU A 68 8.78 -2.37 4.75
N LEU A 69 9.04 -2.41 3.43
CA LEU A 69 8.00 -2.24 2.40
C LEU A 69 6.96 -3.35 2.45
N LEU A 70 7.40 -4.61 2.63
CA LEU A 70 6.49 -5.74 2.88
C LEU A 70 5.66 -5.51 4.14
N GLY A 71 6.31 -5.09 5.23
CA GLY A 71 5.65 -4.75 6.48
C GLY A 71 4.58 -3.68 6.31
N ARG A 72 4.91 -2.59 5.63
CA ARG A 72 3.95 -1.53 5.31
C ARG A 72 2.76 -2.05 4.53
N PHE A 73 3.02 -2.81 3.45
CA PHE A 73 1.97 -3.32 2.58
C PHE A 73 0.97 -4.17 3.38
N ARG A 74 1.49 -5.06 4.22
CA ARG A 74 0.68 -5.93 5.08
C ARG A 74 -0.05 -5.15 6.17
N PHE A 75 0.60 -4.15 6.76
CA PHE A 75 -0.03 -3.24 7.72
C PHE A 75 -1.23 -2.51 7.09
N LYS A 76 -1.09 -1.96 5.87
CA LYS A 76 -2.20 -1.30 5.16
C LYS A 76 -3.34 -2.27 4.87
N GLN A 77 -3.05 -3.53 4.55
CA GLN A 77 -4.08 -4.55 4.27
C GLN A 77 -4.83 -5.05 5.50
N ARG A 78 -4.16 -5.16 6.66
CA ARG A 78 -4.69 -5.89 7.83
C ARG A 78 -4.91 -5.04 9.07
N CYS A 79 -4.19 -3.93 9.21
CA CYS A 79 -4.09 -3.19 10.47
C CYS A 79 -4.66 -1.76 10.35
N ALA A 80 -4.49 -1.12 9.19
CA ALA A 80 -4.73 0.32 9.04
C ALA A 80 -6.18 0.74 9.31
N LEU A 81 -7.17 -0.12 9.02
CA LEU A 81 -8.57 0.21 9.28
C LEU A 81 -8.82 0.59 10.76
N CYS A 82 -8.17 -0.12 11.67
CA CYS A 82 -8.33 0.12 13.11
C CYS A 82 -7.24 1.02 13.69
N HIS A 83 -6.03 0.98 13.14
CA HIS A 83 -4.85 1.58 13.75
C HIS A 83 -4.31 2.83 13.04
N ALA A 84 -4.73 3.13 11.81
CA ALA A 84 -4.36 4.37 11.13
C ALA A 84 -5.42 5.45 11.36
N ALA A 85 -4.99 6.71 11.38
CA ALA A 85 -5.92 7.84 11.42
C ALA A 85 -6.86 7.72 10.20
N GLN A 86 -8.16 7.66 10.47
CA GLN A 86 -9.14 7.86 9.42
C GLN A 86 -9.12 9.36 9.07
N THR A 87 -9.60 9.73 7.88
CA THR A 87 -9.48 11.06 7.30
C THR A 87 -9.65 12.23 8.29
N ASN A 88 -9.06 13.39 7.96
CA ASN A 88 -8.88 14.64 8.74
C ASN A 88 -10.08 15.16 9.57
N LEU A 89 -11.24 14.51 9.51
CA LEU A 89 -12.47 14.80 10.23
C LEU A 89 -12.55 14.09 11.60
N SER A 90 -11.68 13.10 11.90
CA SER A 90 -11.64 12.46 13.23
C SER A 90 -10.27 11.86 13.55
N THR A 91 -9.70 12.22 14.70
CA THR A 91 -8.48 11.58 15.24
C THR A 91 -8.78 10.26 15.96
N ALA A 92 -10.04 9.85 16.05
CA ALA A 92 -10.44 8.64 16.74
C ALA A 92 -10.23 7.41 15.85
N THR A 93 -9.39 6.50 16.31
CA THR A 93 -9.13 5.19 15.69
C THR A 93 -9.79 4.08 16.52
N TRP A 94 -10.19 2.98 15.88
CA TRP A 94 -10.84 1.86 16.58
C TRP A 94 -9.88 1.11 17.52
N GLY A 95 -8.60 1.10 17.18
CA GLY A 95 -7.50 0.67 18.05
C GLY A 95 -6.53 1.83 18.29
N PRO A 96 -5.55 1.68 19.19
CA PRO A 96 -4.55 2.72 19.43
C PRO A 96 -3.72 2.97 18.16
N LEU A 97 -3.26 4.21 17.95
CA LEU A 97 -2.26 4.51 16.92
C LEU A 97 -1.00 3.67 17.18
N LEU A 98 -0.44 3.10 16.11
CA LEU A 98 0.75 2.25 16.17
C LEU A 98 1.95 2.97 15.54
N THR A 99 2.89 3.38 16.37
CA THR A 99 4.16 4.02 15.97
C THR A 99 5.34 3.24 16.54
N GLU A 100 6.55 3.67 16.23
CA GLU A 100 7.79 3.11 16.77
C GLU A 100 7.79 3.02 18.30
N ARG A 101 7.12 3.98 18.97
CA ARG A 101 7.02 4.03 20.44
C ARG A 101 6.24 2.86 21.02
N ASN A 102 5.34 2.27 20.25
CA ASN A 102 4.58 1.10 20.69
C ASN A 102 5.39 -0.21 20.55
N VAL A 103 6.45 -0.20 19.74
CA VAL A 103 7.19 -1.40 19.32
C VAL A 103 8.56 -1.52 19.97
N ASN A 104 9.31 -0.41 20.07
CA ASN A 104 10.67 -0.43 20.60
C ASN A 104 10.71 -0.96 22.04
N GLY A 105 11.48 -2.03 22.27
CA GLY A 105 11.59 -2.71 23.56
C GLY A 105 10.40 -3.60 23.94
N ARG A 106 9.43 -3.78 23.03
CA ARG A 106 8.21 -4.58 23.23
C ARG A 106 7.93 -5.54 22.08
N GLU A 107 8.92 -5.84 21.26
CA GLU A 107 8.73 -6.52 19.99
C GLU A 107 8.15 -7.93 20.17
N ALA A 108 8.57 -8.67 21.20
CA ALA A 108 8.00 -9.99 21.50
C ALA A 108 6.49 -9.91 21.81
N PHE A 109 6.10 -8.94 22.62
CA PHE A 109 4.69 -8.68 22.94
C PHE A 109 3.89 -8.26 21.70
N VAL A 110 4.47 -7.43 20.83
CA VAL A 110 3.80 -7.00 19.58
C VAL A 110 3.57 -8.20 18.66
N ARG A 111 4.56 -9.09 18.52
CA ARG A 111 4.41 -10.33 17.74
C ARG A 111 3.31 -11.22 18.29
N GLU A 112 3.33 -11.48 19.60
CA GLU A 112 2.29 -12.27 20.28
C GLU A 112 0.91 -11.64 20.06
N ARG A 113 0.79 -10.31 20.23
CA ARG A 113 -0.47 -9.61 20.06
C ARG A 113 -1.02 -9.70 18.63
N MET A 114 -0.17 -9.71 17.61
CA MET A 114 -0.60 -9.93 16.22
C MET A 114 -1.04 -11.38 16.00
N LEU A 115 -0.33 -12.35 16.56
CA LEU A 115 -0.63 -13.76 16.36
C LEU A 115 -1.91 -14.18 17.09
N GLU A 116 -2.06 -13.78 18.36
CA GLU A 116 -3.14 -14.22 19.24
C GLU A 116 -4.29 -13.23 19.36
N GLY A 117 -4.09 -11.96 18.98
CA GLY A 117 -5.15 -10.95 19.03
C GLY A 117 -5.57 -10.57 20.45
N SER A 118 -6.81 -10.08 20.58
CA SER A 118 -7.49 -9.77 21.85
C SER A 118 -9.01 -9.77 21.63
N ALA A 119 -9.78 -9.46 22.67
CA ALA A 119 -11.24 -9.32 22.55
C ALA A 119 -11.70 -8.30 21.47
N ARG A 120 -10.87 -7.29 21.14
CA ARG A 120 -11.20 -6.24 20.15
C ARG A 120 -10.20 -6.17 18.99
N MET A 121 -9.24 -7.08 18.92
CA MET A 121 -8.23 -7.14 17.87
C MET A 121 -8.17 -8.56 17.32
N PRO A 122 -8.40 -8.78 16.01
CA PRO A 122 -8.34 -10.11 15.43
C PRO A 122 -6.97 -10.78 15.64
N ALA A 123 -6.98 -12.10 15.79
CA ALA A 123 -5.79 -12.94 15.76
C ALA A 123 -5.39 -13.19 14.29
N PHE A 124 -4.10 -13.07 13.97
CA PHE A 124 -3.59 -13.25 12.61
C PHE A 124 -2.69 -14.48 12.43
N LYS A 125 -2.57 -15.37 13.42
CA LYS A 125 -1.72 -16.58 13.34
C LYS A 125 -1.97 -17.52 12.16
N TYR A 126 -3.15 -17.47 11.55
CA TYR A 126 -3.48 -18.26 10.35
C TYR A 126 -3.39 -17.46 9.05
N ALA A 127 -3.15 -16.15 9.13
CA ALA A 127 -3.13 -15.24 7.99
C ALA A 127 -1.74 -14.61 7.74
N LEU A 128 -0.87 -14.61 8.76
CA LEU A 128 0.49 -14.06 8.69
C LEU A 128 1.48 -15.12 9.17
N ASP A 129 2.51 -15.37 8.37
CA ASP A 129 3.67 -16.15 8.79
C ASP A 129 4.62 -15.30 9.66
N ALA A 130 5.58 -15.97 10.31
CA ALA A 130 6.54 -15.31 11.20
C ALA A 130 7.36 -14.22 10.49
N ALA A 131 7.77 -14.47 9.24
CA ALA A 131 8.53 -13.50 8.45
C ALA A 131 7.73 -12.24 8.14
N THR A 132 6.43 -12.38 7.85
CA THR A 132 5.53 -11.25 7.62
C THR A 132 5.26 -10.48 8.91
N VAL A 133 5.14 -11.19 10.04
CA VAL A 133 5.06 -10.58 11.37
C VAL A 133 6.31 -9.75 11.66
N ASP A 134 7.50 -10.28 11.39
CA ASP A 134 8.76 -9.55 11.53
C ASP A 134 8.85 -8.34 10.59
N ALA A 135 8.36 -8.46 9.36
CA ALA A 135 8.29 -7.37 8.41
C ALA A 135 7.40 -6.22 8.93
N ILE A 136 6.22 -6.52 9.49
CA ILE A 136 5.33 -5.52 10.09
C ILE A 136 6.01 -4.83 11.29
N VAL A 137 6.68 -5.60 12.16
CA VAL A 137 7.45 -5.04 13.28
C VAL A 137 8.56 -4.12 12.78
N ALA A 138 9.33 -4.52 11.76
CA ALA A 138 10.37 -3.70 11.15
C ALA A 138 9.80 -2.40 10.59
N TYR A 139 8.69 -2.46 9.86
CA TYR A 139 7.99 -1.27 9.38
C TYR A 139 7.57 -0.33 10.51
N LEU A 140 6.93 -0.85 11.57
CA LEU A 140 6.45 -0.01 12.67
C LEU A 140 7.57 0.71 13.41
N LYS A 141 8.80 0.14 13.44
CA LYS A 141 10.00 0.83 13.95
C LYS A 141 10.44 2.05 13.13
N ARG A 142 9.90 2.22 11.92
CA ARG A 142 10.16 3.39 11.05
C ARG A 142 9.05 4.44 11.11
N VAL A 143 7.95 4.14 11.80
CA VAL A 143 6.76 5.01 11.83
C VAL A 143 6.82 5.93 13.04
N GLU A 144 7.28 7.16 12.87
CA GLU A 144 7.21 8.19 13.93
C GLU A 144 5.77 8.70 14.13
N ARG A 145 5.02 8.80 13.01
CA ARG A 145 3.61 9.16 12.94
C ARG A 145 2.98 8.37 11.80
N LEU A 146 1.80 7.79 12.04
CA LEU A 146 1.05 7.15 10.96
C LEU A 146 0.45 8.22 10.04
N PRO A 147 0.68 8.14 8.72
CA PRO A 147 -0.05 8.94 7.74
C PRO A 147 -1.48 8.42 7.57
#